data_AF-A0A0H5QW63-F1
#
_entry.id   AF-A0A0H5QW63-F1
#
_cell.length_a   1.000
_cell.length_b   1.000
_cell.length_c   1.000
_cell.angle_alpha   90.00
_cell.angle_beta   90.00
_cell.angle_gamma   90.00
#
_symmetry.space_group_name_H-M   'P 1'
#
loop_
_entity.id
_entity.type
_entity.pdbx_description
1 polymer ?
#
loop_
_entity_poly.entity_id
_entity_poly.type
_entity_poly.pdbx_seq_one_letter_code
_entity_poly.pdbx_strand_id
1 'polypeptide(L)'
;MQITIQHDNARPHASINETVVVQTSHGFFNSIQSLQYQHALKDINELITAVELSFAELSAEKLDDVFLSLQKVMEGAMIVRGSSSNKLQHMQKTHLRAQGSLPAVIRAVKRLFTLVTRSMHNSKNQ
;
A
#
# COMPACT_ATOMS: atom_id res chain seq x y z
N MET A 1 14.38 -15.95 -9.60
CA MET A 1 13.61 -15.03 -8.71
C MET A 1 13.60 -13.66 -9.36
N GLN A 2 12.43 -13.09 -9.64
CA GLN A 2 12.30 -11.76 -10.22
C GLN A 2 11.85 -10.81 -9.10
N ILE A 3 12.60 -9.74 -8.85
CA ILE A 3 12.27 -8.71 -7.86
C ILE A 3 11.74 -7.49 -8.60
N THR A 4 10.62 -6.93 -8.14
CA THR A 4 10.05 -5.69 -8.66
C THR A 4 9.99 -4.67 -7.54
N ILE A 5 10.48 -3.46 -7.81
CA ILE A 5 10.47 -2.35 -6.87
C ILE A 5 9.34 -1.41 -7.27
N GLN A 6 8.54 -0.96 -6.30
CA GLN A 6 7.53 0.07 -6.51
C GLN A 6 7.86 1.27 -5.61
N HIS A 7 7.83 2.46 -6.19
CA HIS A 7 8.03 3.73 -5.51
C HIS A 7 7.25 4.83 -6.23
N ASP A 8 7.16 6.01 -5.63
CA ASP A 8 6.56 7.17 -6.30
C ASP A 8 7.58 7.84 -7.25
N ASN A 9 7.13 8.86 -7.98
CA ASN A 9 7.95 9.58 -8.96
C ASN A 9 8.62 10.84 -8.36
N ALA A 10 8.95 10.86 -7.07
CA ALA A 10 9.67 11.98 -6.47
C ALA A 10 11.02 12.19 -7.18
N ARG A 11 11.48 13.45 -7.31
CA ARG A 11 12.71 13.78 -8.06
C ARG A 11 13.94 12.96 -7.67
N PRO A 12 14.20 12.65 -6.38
CA PRO A 12 15.33 11.79 -6.00
C PRO A 12 15.23 10.38 -6.58
N HIS A 13 14.01 9.86 -6.75
CA HIS A 13 13.75 8.52 -7.31
C HIS A 13 13.87 8.46 -8.84
N ALA A 14 14.02 9.60 -9.52
CA ALA A 14 14.26 9.66 -10.96
C ALA A 14 15.75 9.52 -11.32
N SER A 15 16.66 9.71 -10.34
CA SER A 15 18.10 9.51 -10.49
C SER A 15 18.52 8.19 -9.84
N ILE A 16 19.00 7.23 -10.64
CA ILE A 16 19.29 5.85 -10.23
C ILE A 16 20.65 5.75 -9.50
N ASN A 17 20.88 6.56 -8.46
CA ASN A 17 22.12 6.49 -7.67
C ASN A 17 21.91 6.06 -6.21
N GLU A 18 20.69 5.94 -5.71
CA GLU A 18 20.42 5.52 -4.34
C GLU A 18 19.80 4.12 -4.29
N THR A 19 20.64 3.16 -3.89
CA THR A 19 20.23 1.80 -3.56
C THR A 19 19.67 1.81 -2.14
N VAL A 20 18.39 2.13 -1.98
CA VAL A 20 17.43 1.51 -1.05
C VAL A 20 16.09 2.18 -1.36
N VAL A 21 15.14 1.43 -1.91
CA VAL A 21 13.78 1.93 -2.11
C VAL A 21 12.80 0.87 -1.63
N VAL A 22 12.31 1.08 -0.41
CA VAL A 22 11.28 0.26 0.22
C VAL A 22 9.91 0.88 -0.09
N GLN A 23 8.98 0.09 -0.62
CA GLN A 23 7.56 0.44 -0.64
C GLN A 23 7.09 0.69 0.78
N THR A 24 6.88 1.95 1.14
CA THR A 24 6.26 2.29 2.41
C THR A 24 4.80 2.66 2.13
N SER A 25 3.94 1.69 2.43
CA SER A 25 2.49 1.86 2.29
C SER A 25 1.99 2.99 3.19
N HIS A 26 0.96 3.72 2.75
CA HIS A 26 0.19 4.61 3.62
C HIS A 26 -0.26 3.90 4.92
N GLY A 27 -0.47 2.57 4.90
CA GLY A 27 -0.83 1.80 6.09
C GLY A 27 0.23 1.80 7.18
N PHE A 28 1.51 1.69 6.80
CA PHE A 28 2.63 1.66 7.76
C PHE A 28 2.92 3.04 8.35
N PHE A 29 2.91 4.09 7.51
CA PHE A 29 3.06 5.46 8.03
C PHE A 29 1.88 5.91 8.86
N ASN A 30 0.65 5.50 8.51
CA ASN A 30 -0.51 5.76 9.37
C ASN A 30 -0.39 5.06 10.72
N SER A 31 0.21 3.86 10.80
CA SER A 31 0.49 3.22 12.10
C SER A 31 1.57 3.97 12.89
N ILE A 32 2.64 4.45 12.24
CA ILE A 32 3.66 5.29 12.90
C ILE A 32 3.04 6.60 13.38
N GLN A 33 2.21 7.24 12.56
CA GLN A 33 1.51 8.46 12.93
C GLN A 33 0.51 8.21 14.08
N SER A 34 -0.19 7.08 14.07
CA SER A 34 -1.04 6.67 15.19
C SER A 34 -0.22 6.43 16.47
N LEU A 35 0.99 5.85 16.37
CA LEU A 35 1.91 5.70 17.49
C LEU A 35 2.34 7.06 18.04
N GLN A 36 2.61 8.05 17.19
CA GLN A 36 2.89 9.44 17.61
C GLN A 36 1.72 10.11 18.33
N TYR A 37 0.47 9.76 18.00
CA TYR A 37 -0.70 10.29 18.70
C TYR A 37 -0.99 9.56 20.03
N GLN A 38 -0.63 8.28 20.13
CA GLN A 38 -0.86 7.45 21.32
C GLN A 38 0.24 7.61 22.38
N HIS A 39 1.49 7.73 21.93
CA HIS A 39 2.64 8.06 22.75
C HIS A 39 2.90 9.53 22.52
N ALA A 40 2.73 10.36 23.55
CA ALA A 40 3.13 11.77 23.50
C ALA A 40 4.67 11.85 23.45
N LEU A 41 5.25 11.53 22.30
CA LEU A 41 6.68 11.49 22.06
C LEU A 41 7.20 12.92 22.19
N LYS A 42 8.14 13.12 23.11
CA LYS A 42 8.60 14.44 23.52
C LYS A 42 9.82 14.90 22.73
N ASP A 43 10.53 13.97 22.10
CA ASP A 43 11.70 14.25 21.28
C ASP A 43 11.90 13.26 20.11
N ILE A 44 12.90 13.55 19.28
CA ILE A 44 13.22 12.75 18.09
C ILE A 44 13.80 11.37 18.43
N ASN A 45 14.46 11.19 19.58
CA ASN A 45 15.05 9.92 19.97
C ASN A 45 13.97 8.93 20.40
N GLU A 46 12.95 9.40 21.13
CA GLU A 46 11.77 8.62 21.45
C GLU A 46 11.04 8.18 20.17
N LEU A 47 10.95 9.07 19.17
CA LEU A 47 10.37 8.71 17.87
C LEU A 47 11.17 7.64 17.14
N ILE A 48 12.50 7.78 17.06
CA ILE A 48 13.37 6.78 16.42
C ILE A 48 13.18 5.42 17.10
N THR A 49 13.23 5.39 18.42
CA THR A 49 13.06 4.16 19.21
C THR A 49 11.70 3.52 18.97
N ALA A 50 10.62 4.32 18.96
CA ALA A 50 9.27 3.82 18.70
C ALA A 50 9.14 3.24 17.29
N VAL A 51 9.74 3.87 16.29
CA VAL A 51 9.75 3.37 14.90
C VAL A 51 10.54 2.05 14.82
N GLU A 52 11.73 1.98 15.41
CA GLU A 52 12.54 0.75 15.42
C GLU A 52 11.81 -0.42 16.07
N LEU A 53 11.16 -0.18 17.22
CA LEU A 53 10.34 -1.19 17.90
C LEU A 53 9.14 -1.61 17.04
N SER A 54 8.43 -0.66 16.43
CA SER A 54 7.30 -0.97 15.56
C SER A 54 7.70 -1.79 14.33
N PHE A 55 8.91 -1.57 13.81
CA PHE A 55 9.47 -2.36 12.71
C PHE A 55 9.86 -3.77 13.19
N ALA A 56 10.47 -3.89 14.35
CA ALA A 56 10.81 -5.19 14.94
C ALA A 56 9.57 -6.04 15.27
N GLU A 57 8.45 -5.40 15.64
CA GLU A 57 7.16 -6.05 15.92
C GLU A 57 6.30 -6.33 14.66
N LEU A 58 6.81 -5.96 13.48
CA LEU A 58 6.09 -6.15 12.22
C LEU A 58 6.18 -7.62 11.81
N SER A 59 5.07 -8.35 11.98
CA SER A 59 4.97 -9.73 11.54
C SER A 59 4.77 -9.85 10.02
N ALA A 60 5.19 -10.99 9.46
CA ALA A 60 4.91 -11.33 8.06
C ALA A 60 3.40 -11.25 7.73
N GLU A 61 2.54 -11.66 8.67
CA GLU A 61 1.08 -11.57 8.51
C GLU A 61 0.57 -10.13 8.38
N LYS A 62 1.14 -9.20 9.15
CA LYS A 62 0.81 -7.76 9.05
C LYS A 62 1.26 -7.21 7.70
N LEU A 63 2.43 -7.65 7.21
CA LEU A 63 2.91 -7.27 5.88
C LEU A 63 1.97 -7.78 4.77
N ASP A 64 1.53 -9.04 4.84
CA ASP A 64 0.56 -9.59 3.89
C ASP A 64 -0.75 -8.79 3.89
N ASP A 65 -1.24 -8.42 5.07
CA ASP A 65 -2.45 -7.60 5.22
C ASP A 65 -2.31 -6.23 4.58
N VAL A 66 -1.12 -5.62 4.67
CA VAL A 66 -0.79 -4.35 4.01
C VAL A 66 -0.75 -4.52 2.49
N PHE A 67 -0.12 -5.58 1.98
CA PHE A 67 -0.07 -5.87 0.54
C PHE A 67 -1.46 -6.11 -0.05
N LEU A 68 -2.31 -6.89 0.62
CA LEU A 68 -3.69 -7.12 0.18
C LEU A 68 -4.53 -5.83 0.18
N SER A 69 -4.28 -4.95 1.15
CA SER A 69 -4.93 -3.64 1.20
C SER A 69 -4.52 -2.78 0.01
N LEU A 70 -3.22 -2.76 -0.33
CA LEU A 70 -2.71 -2.03 -1.49
C LEU A 70 -3.34 -2.55 -2.79
N GLN A 71 -3.42 -3.87 -2.97
CA GLN A 71 -4.05 -4.44 -4.16
C GLN A 71 -5.54 -4.07 -4.26
N LYS A 72 -6.27 -3.99 -3.13
CA LYS A 72 -7.64 -3.47 -3.11
C LYS A 72 -7.73 -1.99 -3.45
N VAL A 73 -6.76 -1.18 -3.03
CA VAL A 73 -6.70 0.23 -3.44
C VAL A 73 -6.56 0.33 -4.96
N MET A 74 -5.67 -0.46 -5.55
CA MET A 74 -5.49 -0.51 -7.00
C MET A 74 -6.76 -0.99 -7.71
N GLU A 75 -7.41 -2.04 -7.21
CA GLU A 75 -8.68 -2.53 -7.76
C GLU A 75 -9.78 -1.47 -7.68
N GLY A 76 -9.92 -0.82 -6.54
CA GLY A 76 -10.82 0.30 -6.35
C GLY A 76 -10.55 1.41 -7.37
N ALA A 77 -9.31 1.90 -7.43
CA ALA A 77 -8.92 2.96 -8.37
C ALA A 77 -9.30 2.61 -9.82
N MET A 78 -9.16 1.35 -10.23
CA MET A 78 -9.62 0.88 -11.55
C MET A 78 -11.15 0.94 -11.69
N ILE A 79 -11.92 0.54 -10.67
CA ILE A 79 -13.40 0.59 -10.66
C ILE A 79 -13.92 2.01 -10.83
N VAL A 80 -13.35 2.98 -10.12
CA VAL A 80 -13.77 4.40 -10.18
C VAL A 80 -13.02 5.20 -11.25
N ARG A 81 -12.31 4.53 -12.17
CA ARG A 81 -11.55 5.14 -13.27
C ARG A 81 -10.58 6.25 -12.83
N GLY A 82 -9.93 6.07 -11.68
CA GLY A 82 -8.97 7.03 -11.13
C GLY A 82 -9.58 8.19 -10.35
N SER A 83 -10.90 8.20 -10.11
CA SER A 83 -11.53 9.16 -9.19
C SER A 83 -11.06 8.94 -7.73
N SER A 84 -10.86 10.02 -6.97
CA SER A 84 -10.44 9.98 -5.56
C SER A 84 -11.56 9.58 -4.59
N SER A 85 -12.80 9.45 -5.05
CA SER A 85 -13.99 9.20 -4.21
C SER A 85 -14.15 7.75 -3.73
N ASN A 86 -13.11 6.93 -3.87
CA ASN A 86 -13.22 5.51 -3.59
C ASN A 86 -13.25 5.20 -2.09
N LYS A 87 -14.42 4.79 -1.59
CA LYS A 87 -14.53 4.19 -0.27
C LYS A 87 -14.08 2.74 -0.33
N LEU A 88 -12.83 2.50 0.08
CA LEU A 88 -12.30 1.15 0.19
C LEU A 88 -13.15 0.33 1.16
N GLN A 89 -13.74 -0.76 0.65
CA GLN A 89 -14.48 -1.69 1.48
C GLN A 89 -13.50 -2.48 2.36
N HIS A 90 -13.80 -2.53 3.66
CA HIS A 90 -12.98 -3.24 4.63
C HIS A 90 -13.12 -4.77 4.44
N MET A 91 -12.03 -5.44 4.06
CA MET A 91 -12.03 -6.89 3.71
C MET A 91 -12.14 -7.83 4.92
N GLN A 92 -12.15 -7.33 6.17
CA GLN A 92 -12.18 -8.16 7.38
C GLN A 92 -11.11 -9.27 7.36
N LYS A 93 -9.87 -8.91 7.02
CA LYS A 93 -8.76 -9.85 6.75
C LYS A 93 -8.52 -10.84 7.89
N THR A 94 -8.64 -10.40 9.14
CA THR A 94 -8.54 -11.24 10.33
C THR A 94 -9.58 -12.38 10.32
N HIS A 95 -10.82 -12.08 9.97
CA HIS A 95 -11.90 -13.06 9.89
C HIS A 95 -11.66 -14.07 8.75
N LEU A 96 -11.25 -13.59 7.57
CA LEU A 96 -10.92 -14.47 6.44
C LEU A 96 -9.71 -15.37 6.74
N ARG A 97 -8.70 -14.85 7.46
CA ARG A 97 -7.53 -15.64 7.88
C ARG A 97 -7.93 -16.74 8.85
N ALA A 98 -8.78 -16.43 9.84
CA ALA A 98 -9.31 -17.43 10.78
C ALA A 98 -10.09 -18.56 10.08
N GLN A 99 -10.73 -18.26 8.95
CA GLN A 99 -11.46 -19.23 8.12
C GLN A 99 -10.59 -19.94 7.07
N GLY A 100 -9.30 -19.61 6.96
CA GLY A 100 -8.42 -20.13 5.90
C GLY A 100 -8.79 -19.67 4.49
N SER A 101 -9.62 -18.63 4.36
CA SER A 101 -10.18 -18.14 3.10
C SER A 101 -9.57 -16.81 2.62
N LEU A 102 -8.54 -16.31 3.33
CA LEU A 102 -7.85 -15.08 2.94
C LEU A 102 -7.13 -15.29 1.60
N PRO A 103 -7.46 -14.53 0.55
CA PRO A 103 -6.78 -14.66 -0.73
C PRO A 103 -5.33 -14.20 -0.59
N ALA A 104 -4.39 -14.97 -1.13
CA ALA A 104 -2.98 -14.57 -1.17
C ALA A 104 -2.73 -13.39 -2.14
N VAL A 105 -3.58 -13.24 -3.17
CA VAL A 105 -3.49 -12.17 -4.17
C VAL A 105 -4.90 -11.79 -4.63
N ILE A 106 -5.17 -10.49 -4.72
CA ILE A 106 -6.39 -9.95 -5.32
C ILE A 106 -6.23 -9.97 -6.84
N ARG A 107 -6.97 -10.86 -7.51
CA ARG A 107 -6.99 -10.94 -8.97
C ARG A 107 -7.86 -9.82 -9.53
N ALA A 108 -7.25 -8.87 -10.23
CA ALA A 108 -7.98 -7.90 -11.02
C ALA A 108 -8.81 -8.59 -12.11
N VAL A 109 -10.08 -8.22 -12.24
CA VAL A 109 -10.94 -8.74 -13.31
C VAL A 109 -10.41 -8.24 -14.66
N LYS A 110 -10.02 -9.16 -15.55
CA LYS A 110 -9.42 -8.86 -16.87
C LYS A 110 -10.21 -7.81 -17.67
N ARG A 111 -11.53 -7.85 -17.59
CA ARG A 111 -12.45 -6.88 -18.23
C ARG A 111 -12.24 -5.45 -17.73
N LEU A 112 -12.00 -5.29 -16.44
CA LEU A 112 -11.78 -4.00 -15.79
C LEU A 112 -10.45 -3.39 -16.24
N PHE A 113 -9.39 -4.21 -16.29
CA PHE A 113 -8.09 -3.80 -16.82
C PHE A 113 -8.21 -3.30 -18.27
N THR A 114 -8.86 -4.08 -19.15
CA THR A 114 -9.06 -3.67 -20.56
C THR A 114 -9.83 -2.35 -20.70
N LEU A 115 -10.86 -2.13 -19.89
CA LEU A 115 -11.65 -0.89 -19.91
C LEU A 115 -10.84 0.34 -19.49
N VAL A 116 -10.02 0.20 -18.43
CA VAL A 116 -9.15 1.28 -17.96
C VAL A 116 -8.07 1.58 -19.00
N THR A 117 -7.38 0.57 -19.54
CA THR A 117 -6.32 0.77 -20.54
C THR A 117 -6.84 1.48 -21.80
N ARG A 118 -8.06 1.16 -22.26
CA ARG A 118 -8.72 1.84 -23.38
C ARG A 118 -9.05 3.30 -23.06
N SER A 119 -9.60 3.55 -21.88
CA SER A 119 -9.92 4.91 -21.40
C SER A 119 -8.67 5.80 -21.35
N MET A 120 -7.55 5.25 -20.87
CA MET A 120 -6.27 5.96 -20.77
C MET A 120 -5.64 6.25 -22.15
N HIS A 121 -5.79 5.35 -23.13
CA HIS A 121 -5.34 5.59 -24.51
C HIS A 121 -6.15 6.70 -25.20
N ASN A 122 -7.47 6.72 -25.00
CA ASN A 122 -8.34 7.73 -25.62
C ASN A 122 -8.11 9.13 -25.05
N SER A 123 -7.74 9.24 -23.76
CA SER A 123 -7.44 10.52 -23.11
C SER A 123 -6.13 11.18 -23.55
N LYS A 124 -5.26 10.47 -24.27
CA LYS A 124 -4.00 11.02 -24.81
C LYS A 124 -4.14 11.56 -26.24
N ASN A 125 -5.32 11.38 -26.85
CA ASN A 125 -5.62 11.79 -28.23
C ASN A 125 -6.61 12.98 -28.29
N GLN A 126 -6.80 13.68 -27.18
CA GLN A 126 -7.48 14.97 -27.03
C GLN A 126 -6.51 15.95 -26.39
#